data_AF-A0A523RA03-F1
#
_entry.id   AF-A0A523RA03-F1
#
_cell.length_a   1.000
_cell.length_b   1.000
_cell.length_c   1.000
_cell.angle_alpha   90.00
_cell.angle_beta   90.00
_cell.angle_gamma   90.00
#
_symmetry.space_group_name_H-M   'P 1'
#
loop_
_entity.id
_entity.type
_entity.pdbx_description
1 polymer ?
#
loop_
_entity_poly.entity_id
_entity_poly.type
_entity_poly.pdbx_seq_one_letter_code
_entity_poly.pdbx_strand_id
1 'polypeptide(L)'
;MHYTIDFFTKEGCELMVTPAMVKKGPLINTGFYSSEKDRNDVYYVTTLEKVEKDEVDLFLSGTSEVPLASYHQDEILDLKKPKKYLGYSTCFRREAGTYGKDTRGIMRGHQFDKLELFIFADQKDSWKFYEELLKISEKFWQNLKLPYQVMSMCTGDIALPNARKFDIEGWIPSEKRYRELGSCSHDTDFQARRLKVRYRDKAGKTKLAYTMNHTACAIGRTIIAIVENNQTKEGNVKIPEVLQKYLSFREIKT
;
A
#
# COMPACT_ATOMS: atom_id res chain seq x y z
N MET A 1 6.27 -6.97 9.86
CA MET A 1 5.83 -5.68 10.42
C MET A 1 6.97 -4.90 11.05
N HIS A 2 7.54 -5.29 12.19
CA HIS A 2 8.61 -4.50 12.85
C HIS A 2 9.82 -4.21 11.95
N TYR A 3 10.26 -5.19 11.16
CA TYR A 3 11.31 -4.97 10.16
C TYR A 3 10.96 -3.87 9.15
N THR A 4 9.75 -3.90 8.61
CA THR A 4 9.23 -2.87 7.69
C THR A 4 9.22 -1.50 8.35
N ILE A 5 8.74 -1.41 9.59
CA ILE A 5 8.71 -0.16 10.35
C ILE A 5 10.13 0.39 10.53
N ASP A 6 11.05 -0.40 11.08
CA ASP A 6 12.44 0.02 11.29
C ASP A 6 13.13 0.43 9.98
N PHE A 7 12.88 -0.29 8.88
CA PHE A 7 13.50 0.00 7.60
C PHE A 7 13.04 1.36 7.06
N PHE A 8 11.72 1.57 6.94
CA PHE A 8 11.19 2.78 6.31
C PHE A 8 11.22 4.02 7.20
N THR A 9 11.19 3.86 8.52
CA THR A 9 11.40 4.99 9.45
C THR A 9 12.84 5.51 9.39
N LYS A 10 13.84 4.63 9.19
CA LYS A 10 15.23 5.04 8.92
C LYS A 10 15.39 5.78 7.59
N GLU A 11 14.54 5.51 6.62
CA GLU A 11 14.45 6.23 5.34
C GLU A 11 13.62 7.54 5.45
N GLY A 12 13.24 7.93 6.68
CA GLY A 12 12.61 9.20 7.01
C GLY A 12 11.09 9.22 6.91
N CYS A 13 10.42 8.06 6.92
CA CYS A 13 8.97 7.98 6.93
C CYS A 13 8.42 8.11 8.37
N GLU A 14 7.40 8.94 8.54
CA GLU A 14 6.65 9.06 9.79
C GLU A 14 5.65 7.90 9.92
N LEU A 15 5.76 7.12 10.99
CA LEU A 15 4.86 5.99 11.25
C LEU A 15 3.48 6.51 11.68
N MET A 16 2.43 6.01 11.04
CA MET A 16 1.04 6.30 11.39
C MET A 16 0.25 5.02 11.54
N VAL A 17 -0.56 4.92 12.59
CA VAL A 17 -1.62 3.90 12.69
C VAL A 17 -2.89 4.53 12.16
N THR A 18 -3.35 4.06 11.01
CA THR A 18 -4.51 4.65 10.32
C THR A 18 -5.80 3.92 10.63
N PRO A 19 -6.96 4.60 10.65
CA PRO A 19 -8.24 3.94 10.85
C PRO A 19 -8.56 3.01 9.68
N ALA A 20 -9.06 1.82 9.99
CA ALA A 20 -9.55 0.88 8.97
C ALA A 20 -10.94 1.24 8.45
N MET A 21 -11.69 2.09 9.16
CA MET A 21 -12.99 2.61 8.74
C MET A 21 -12.87 4.05 8.26
N VAL A 22 -13.45 4.34 7.11
CA VAL A 22 -13.44 5.67 6.49
C VAL A 22 -14.84 6.07 6.04
N LYS A 23 -15.10 7.37 5.95
CA LYS A 23 -16.30 7.90 5.28
C LYS A 23 -16.21 7.69 3.77
N LYS A 24 -17.34 7.79 3.07
CA LYS A 24 -17.43 7.71 1.61
C LYS A 24 -16.53 8.72 0.87
N GLY A 25 -16.46 9.96 1.36
CA GLY A 25 -15.73 11.06 0.74
C GLY A 25 -14.25 10.73 0.47
N PRO A 26 -13.46 10.33 1.49
CA PRO A 26 -12.10 9.82 1.32
C PRO A 26 -11.93 8.75 0.23
N LEU A 27 -12.84 7.78 0.12
CA LEU A 27 -12.76 6.73 -0.89
C LEU A 27 -12.99 7.28 -2.31
N ILE A 28 -13.98 8.17 -2.48
CA ILE A 28 -14.25 8.82 -3.77
C ILE A 28 -13.04 9.68 -4.17
N ASN A 29 -12.49 10.43 -3.23
CA ASN A 29 -11.45 11.41 -3.49
C ASN A 29 -10.08 10.77 -3.78
N THR A 30 -9.84 9.55 -3.30
CA THR A 30 -8.63 8.78 -3.59
C THR A 30 -8.77 7.86 -4.80
N GLY A 31 -10.00 7.70 -5.33
CA GLY A 31 -10.29 6.91 -6.52
C GLY A 31 -10.84 5.51 -6.23
N PHE A 32 -10.86 5.07 -4.97
CA PHE A 32 -11.29 3.74 -4.52
C PHE A 32 -12.82 3.53 -4.46
N TYR A 33 -13.62 4.48 -4.96
CA TYR A 33 -15.08 4.33 -5.06
C TYR A 33 -15.63 4.91 -6.37
N SER A 34 -14.84 4.83 -7.45
CA SER A 34 -15.13 5.52 -8.71
C SER A 34 -15.91 4.64 -9.69
N SER A 35 -15.49 3.39 -9.87
CA SER A 35 -16.13 2.43 -10.77
C SER A 35 -17.07 1.47 -10.04
N GLU A 36 -17.92 0.76 -10.79
CA GLU A 36 -18.74 -0.31 -10.23
C GLU A 36 -17.88 -1.42 -9.62
N LYS A 37 -16.76 -1.76 -10.26
CA LYS A 37 -15.77 -2.71 -9.73
C LYS A 37 -15.28 -2.27 -8.35
N ASP A 38 -14.89 -1.01 -8.19
CA ASP A 38 -14.38 -0.49 -6.91
C ASP A 38 -15.46 -0.53 -5.83
N ARG A 39 -16.68 -0.10 -6.16
CA ARG A 39 -17.83 -0.14 -5.23
C ARG A 39 -18.16 -1.56 -4.78
N ASN A 40 -18.05 -2.53 -5.68
CA ASN A 40 -18.30 -3.94 -5.38
C ASN A 40 -17.18 -4.57 -4.53
N ASP A 41 -15.97 -3.99 -4.51
CA ASP A 41 -14.84 -4.53 -3.76
C ASP A 41 -14.73 -3.98 -2.31
N VAL A 42 -15.49 -2.94 -1.97
CA VAL A 42 -15.46 -2.30 -0.64
C VAL A 42 -16.57 -2.85 0.27
N TYR A 43 -16.24 -3.15 1.53
CA TYR A 43 -17.24 -3.46 2.54
C TYR A 43 -17.89 -2.19 3.10
N TYR A 44 -19.21 -2.24 3.24
CA TYR A 44 -20.03 -1.19 3.85
C TYR A 44 -20.41 -1.59 5.28
N VAL A 45 -20.26 -0.65 6.22
CA VAL A 45 -20.58 -0.84 7.64
C VAL A 45 -21.77 0.04 7.99
N THR A 46 -22.86 -0.60 8.40
CA THR A 46 -24.10 0.07 8.81
C THR A 46 -24.69 -0.58 10.05
N THR A 47 -25.61 0.12 10.72
CA THR A 47 -26.44 -0.47 11.78
C THR A 47 -27.87 -0.61 11.27
N LEU A 48 -28.65 -1.51 11.86
CA LEU A 48 -30.04 -1.72 11.46
C LEU A 48 -30.86 -0.42 11.54
N GLU A 49 -30.65 0.37 12.59
CA GLU A 49 -31.32 1.68 12.76
C GLU A 49 -30.88 2.74 11.74
N LYS A 50 -29.64 2.67 11.25
CA LYS A 50 -29.12 3.64 10.27
C LYS A 50 -29.64 3.41 8.87
N VAL A 51 -29.96 2.16 8.52
CA VAL A 51 -30.67 1.84 7.26
C VAL A 51 -32.01 2.58 7.20
N GLU A 52 -32.66 2.78 8.35
CA GLU A 52 -33.94 3.49 8.45
C GLU A 52 -33.79 5.03 8.48
N LYS A 53 -32.62 5.54 8.91
CA LYS A 53 -32.38 6.98 9.16
C LYS A 53 -31.41 7.68 8.19
N ASP A 54 -30.85 6.96 7.23
CA ASP A 54 -29.89 7.48 6.22
C ASP A 54 -28.68 8.22 6.86
N GLU A 55 -28.14 7.66 7.95
CA GLU A 55 -27.00 8.25 8.68
C GLU A 55 -25.64 7.72 8.22
N VAL A 56 -24.62 8.59 8.31
CA VAL A 56 -23.23 8.45 7.82
C VAL A 56 -22.75 7.01 7.57
N ASP A 57 -22.56 6.75 6.28
CA ASP A 57 -21.94 5.55 5.74
C ASP A 57 -20.46 5.43 6.11
N LEU A 58 -20.12 4.39 6.87
CA LEU A 58 -18.74 3.96 7.07
C LEU A 58 -18.41 2.80 6.14
N PHE A 59 -17.17 2.75 5.70
CA PHE A 59 -16.65 1.73 4.81
C PHE A 59 -15.34 1.19 5.36
N LEU A 60 -15.07 -0.10 5.17
CA LEU A 60 -13.78 -0.67 5.51
C LEU A 60 -12.81 -0.43 4.36
N SER A 61 -11.67 0.18 4.65
CA SER A 61 -10.65 0.49 3.66
C SER A 61 -9.83 -0.74 3.28
N GLY A 62 -9.54 -0.90 1.99
CA GLY A 62 -8.64 -1.94 1.46
C GLY A 62 -7.16 -1.58 1.48
N THR A 63 -6.81 -0.42 2.04
CA THR A 63 -5.44 0.13 2.12
C THR A 63 -5.34 1.28 3.13
N SER A 64 -4.17 1.50 3.74
CA SER A 64 -3.90 2.73 4.51
C SER A 64 -3.77 3.98 3.62
N GLU A 65 -3.67 3.81 2.29
CA GLU A 65 -3.58 4.94 1.34
C GLU A 65 -4.76 5.92 1.49
N VAL A 66 -5.99 5.40 1.65
CA VAL A 66 -7.20 6.23 1.74
C VAL A 66 -7.14 7.22 2.92
N PRO A 67 -6.92 6.76 4.17
CA PRO A 67 -6.77 7.67 5.30
C PRO A 67 -5.49 8.52 5.25
N LEU A 68 -4.37 7.99 4.75
CA LEU A 68 -3.13 8.78 4.61
C LEU A 68 -3.28 9.96 3.64
N ALA A 69 -3.86 9.71 2.47
CA ALA A 69 -4.11 10.74 1.48
C ALA A 69 -5.06 11.81 2.02
N SER A 70 -6.12 11.38 2.72
CA SER A 70 -7.15 12.28 3.24
C SER A 70 -6.74 13.00 4.54
N TYR A 71 -5.60 12.63 5.13
CA TYR A 71 -5.12 13.24 6.38
C TYR A 71 -4.93 14.76 6.26
N HIS A 72 -4.49 15.22 5.09
CA HIS A 72 -4.24 16.63 4.79
C HIS A 72 -5.34 17.28 3.94
N GLN A 73 -6.56 16.74 3.98
CA GLN A 73 -7.65 17.29 3.18
C GLN A 73 -7.85 18.78 3.46
N ASP A 74 -8.02 19.56 2.39
CA ASP A 74 -8.20 21.02 2.39
C ASP A 74 -6.97 21.84 2.88
N GLU A 75 -5.85 21.19 3.23
CA GLU A 75 -4.65 21.87 3.74
C GLU A 75 -3.78 22.53 2.65
N ILE A 76 -2.98 23.51 3.09
CA ILE A 76 -1.83 24.05 2.34
C ILE A 76 -0.55 23.66 3.09
N LEU A 77 0.14 22.65 2.58
CA LEU A 77 1.33 22.05 3.17
C LEU A 77 2.60 22.89 2.93
N ASP A 78 3.56 22.81 3.85
CA ASP A 78 4.96 23.17 3.58
C ASP A 78 5.67 21.96 2.95
N LEU A 79 5.91 22.03 1.64
CA LEU A 79 6.58 20.99 0.85
C LEU A 79 8.00 21.39 0.44
N LYS A 80 8.73 22.18 1.26
CA LYS A 80 10.19 22.35 1.10
C LYS A 80 10.94 21.01 1.11
N LYS A 81 10.36 20.01 1.79
CA LYS A 81 10.75 18.60 1.75
C LYS A 81 9.48 17.77 1.56
N PRO A 82 9.56 16.58 0.93
CA PRO A 82 8.40 15.71 0.82
C PRO A 82 7.94 15.24 2.21
N LYS A 83 6.63 15.20 2.42
CA LYS A 83 6.04 14.55 3.59
C LYS A 83 5.88 13.07 3.29
N LYS A 84 6.57 12.21 4.06
CA LYS A 84 6.60 10.76 3.86
C LYS A 84 5.96 10.06 5.06
N TYR A 85 4.95 9.24 4.80
CA TYR A 85 4.24 8.49 5.82
C TYR A 85 4.38 6.99 5.58
N LEU A 86 4.44 6.22 6.67
CA LEU A 86 4.30 4.78 6.70
C LEU A 86 3.03 4.45 7.50
N GLY A 87 1.93 4.19 6.82
CA GLY A 87 0.66 3.81 7.44
C GLY A 87 0.58 2.32 7.70
N TYR A 88 0.11 1.94 8.88
CA TYR A 88 -0.33 0.59 9.18
C TYR A 88 -1.85 0.58 9.36
N SER A 89 -2.51 -0.41 8.76
CA SER A 89 -3.89 -0.78 9.09
C SER A 89 -4.17 -2.24 8.70
N THR A 90 -5.11 -2.84 9.43
CA THR A 90 -5.86 -3.98 8.91
C THR A 90 -6.74 -3.51 7.75
N CYS A 91 -6.61 -4.18 6.61
CA CYS A 91 -7.25 -3.85 5.35
C CYS A 91 -8.32 -4.88 4.99
N PHE A 92 -9.35 -4.43 4.27
CA PHE A 92 -10.50 -5.25 3.91
C PHE A 92 -10.85 -5.15 2.43
N ARG A 93 -11.10 -6.29 1.77
CA ARG A 93 -11.56 -6.35 0.38
C ARG A 93 -12.59 -7.45 0.21
N ARG A 94 -13.66 -7.17 -0.53
CA ARG A 94 -14.68 -8.19 -0.85
C ARG A 94 -14.16 -9.22 -1.84
N GLU A 95 -13.07 -8.93 -2.54
CA GLU A 95 -12.47 -9.78 -3.57
C GLU A 95 -13.47 -10.12 -4.68
N ALA A 96 -14.37 -9.16 -4.97
CA ALA A 96 -15.48 -9.34 -5.89
C ALA A 96 -14.97 -9.56 -7.32
N GLY A 97 -15.56 -10.53 -8.04
CA GLY A 97 -15.17 -10.86 -9.41
C GLY A 97 -13.93 -11.75 -9.54
N THR A 98 -13.42 -12.31 -8.44
CA THR A 98 -12.24 -13.21 -8.46
C THR A 98 -12.58 -14.69 -8.22
N TYR A 99 -13.83 -15.07 -8.50
CA TYR A 99 -14.35 -16.43 -8.35
C TYR A 99 -13.39 -17.49 -8.91
N GLY A 100 -13.04 -18.47 -8.07
CA GLY A 100 -12.18 -19.60 -8.43
C GLY A 100 -10.68 -19.31 -8.46
N LYS A 101 -10.23 -18.07 -8.23
CA LYS A 101 -8.80 -17.72 -8.17
C LYS A 101 -8.29 -17.71 -6.73
N ASP A 102 -7.07 -18.24 -6.52
CA ASP A 102 -6.35 -18.21 -5.23
C ASP A 102 -7.22 -18.67 -4.03
N THR A 103 -8.05 -19.70 -4.20
CA THR A 103 -9.06 -20.14 -3.22
C THR A 103 -8.50 -20.87 -2.00
N ARG A 104 -7.18 -21.06 -1.93
CA ARG A 104 -6.49 -21.78 -0.85
C ARG A 104 -5.30 -20.96 -0.35
N GLY A 105 -4.99 -21.11 0.93
CA GLY A 105 -3.87 -20.41 1.58
C GLY A 105 -4.22 -18.95 1.92
N ILE A 106 -3.17 -18.12 2.02
CA ILE A 106 -3.28 -16.71 2.47
C ILE A 106 -2.89 -15.70 1.38
N MET A 107 -2.86 -16.13 0.11
CA MET A 107 -2.50 -15.27 -1.02
C MET A 107 -3.56 -14.18 -1.28
N ARG A 108 -4.82 -14.55 -1.07
CA ARG A 108 -6.01 -13.72 -1.25
C ARG A 108 -6.96 -13.97 -0.09
N GLY A 109 -7.43 -12.91 0.56
CA GLY A 109 -8.34 -13.01 1.69
C GLY A 109 -9.05 -11.69 1.94
N HIS A 110 -10.18 -11.76 2.63
CA HIS A 110 -11.03 -10.60 2.87
C HIS A 110 -10.47 -9.59 3.87
N GLN A 111 -9.55 -10.05 4.71
CA GLN A 111 -8.87 -9.26 5.72
C GLN A 111 -7.38 -9.59 5.69
N PHE A 112 -6.54 -8.55 5.70
CA PHE A 112 -5.09 -8.70 5.74
C PHE A 112 -4.43 -7.44 6.31
N ASP A 113 -3.25 -7.59 6.91
CA ASP A 113 -2.49 -6.44 7.41
C ASP A 113 -1.51 -5.94 6.34
N LYS A 114 -1.41 -4.61 6.24
CA LYS A 114 -0.54 -3.95 5.28
C LYS A 114 0.16 -2.76 5.91
N LEU A 115 1.40 -2.54 5.49
CA LEU A 115 2.08 -1.26 5.62
C LEU A 115 2.15 -0.57 4.26
N GLU A 116 1.69 0.68 4.23
CA GLU A 116 1.63 1.54 3.05
C GLU A 116 2.54 2.75 3.21
N LEU A 117 3.31 3.08 2.19
CA LEU A 117 3.97 4.36 2.07
C LEU A 117 3.07 5.32 1.32
N PHE A 118 2.99 6.55 1.83
CA PHE A 118 2.32 7.64 1.13
C PHE A 118 3.18 8.89 1.21
N ILE A 119 3.34 9.57 0.08
CA ILE A 119 4.21 10.73 -0.01
C ILE A 119 3.47 11.88 -0.68
N PHE A 120 3.51 13.05 -0.05
CA PHE A 120 3.17 14.33 -0.67
C PHE A 120 4.45 15.06 -1.05
N ALA A 121 4.55 15.52 -2.30
CA ALA A 121 5.70 16.24 -2.82
C ALA A 121 5.28 17.46 -3.64
N ASP A 122 6.21 18.39 -3.84
CA ASP A 122 6.05 19.42 -4.85
C ASP A 122 6.06 18.82 -6.27
N GLN A 123 5.59 19.58 -7.25
CA GLN A 123 5.44 19.11 -8.63
C GLN A 123 6.78 18.96 -9.37
N LYS A 124 7.82 19.64 -8.90
CA LYS A 124 9.10 19.74 -9.60
C LYS A 124 9.93 18.48 -9.36
N ASP A 125 10.00 18.04 -8.10
CA ASP A 125 10.88 16.97 -7.67
C ASP A 125 10.14 15.63 -7.44
N SER A 126 8.81 15.57 -7.63
CA SER A 126 8.01 14.36 -7.38
C SER A 126 8.49 13.12 -8.14
N TRP A 127 8.82 13.25 -9.43
CA TRP A 127 9.27 12.12 -10.25
C TRP A 127 10.61 11.57 -9.79
N LYS A 128 11.50 12.45 -9.31
CA LYS A 128 12.74 12.02 -8.66
C LYS A 128 12.44 11.24 -7.38
N PHE A 129 11.52 11.71 -6.54
CA PHE A 129 11.12 10.97 -5.34
C PHE A 129 10.45 9.64 -5.65
N TYR A 130 9.73 9.52 -6.77
CA TYR A 130 9.14 8.27 -7.22
C TYR A 130 10.20 7.23 -7.64
N GLU A 131 11.24 7.64 -8.36
CA GLU A 131 12.36 6.76 -8.68
C GLU A 131 13.15 6.36 -7.42
N GLU A 132 13.35 7.29 -6.48
CA GLU A 132 13.97 6.99 -5.18
C GLU A 132 13.12 6.01 -4.37
N LEU A 133 11.80 6.20 -4.35
CA LEU A 133 10.86 5.29 -3.68
C LEU A 133 10.99 3.87 -4.22
N LEU A 134 11.00 3.70 -5.55
CA LEU A 134 11.19 2.38 -6.17
C LEU A 134 12.52 1.74 -5.76
N LYS A 135 13.63 2.50 -5.79
CA LYS A 135 14.95 1.99 -5.39
C LYS A 135 15.00 1.56 -3.92
N ILE A 136 14.39 2.34 -3.03
CA ILE A 136 14.30 2.02 -1.60
C ILE A 136 13.45 0.76 -1.40
N SER A 137 12.35 0.62 -2.14
CA SER A 137 11.51 -0.57 -2.12
C SER A 137 12.26 -1.82 -2.60
N GLU A 138 13.00 -1.74 -3.70
CA GLU A 138 13.84 -2.85 -4.18
C GLU A 138 14.86 -3.28 -3.13
N LYS A 139 15.56 -2.32 -2.50
CA LYS A 139 16.50 -2.58 -1.40
C LYS A 139 15.86 -3.33 -0.22
N PHE A 140 14.59 -3.04 0.11
CA PHE A 140 13.86 -3.76 1.14
C PHE A 140 13.74 -5.26 0.83
N TRP A 141 13.38 -5.60 -0.42
CA TRP A 141 13.23 -6.99 -0.86
C TRP A 141 14.59 -7.71 -1.04
N GLN A 142 15.60 -7.01 -1.54
CA GLN A 142 16.98 -7.50 -1.62
C GLN A 142 17.53 -7.89 -0.24
N ASN A 143 17.28 -7.07 0.78
CA ASN A 143 17.68 -7.36 2.16
C ASN A 143 17.00 -8.62 2.74
N LEU A 144 15.77 -8.92 2.30
CA LEU A 144 15.07 -10.16 2.63
C LEU A 144 15.60 -11.38 1.86
N LYS A 145 16.51 -11.16 0.89
CA LYS A 145 17.08 -12.18 0.00
C LYS A 145 15.99 -12.95 -0.77
N LEU A 146 14.91 -12.25 -1.15
CA LEU A 146 13.83 -12.82 -1.95
C LEU A 146 14.04 -12.54 -3.44
N PRO A 147 13.92 -13.54 -4.34
CA PRO A 147 13.92 -13.29 -5.77
C PRO A 147 12.68 -12.47 -6.15
N TYR A 148 12.89 -11.37 -6.88
CA TYR A 148 11.82 -10.50 -7.33
C TYR A 148 12.08 -9.95 -8.74
N GLN A 149 11.03 -9.44 -9.37
CA GLN A 149 11.11 -8.64 -10.59
C GLN A 149 10.32 -7.34 -10.43
N VAL A 150 10.66 -6.33 -11.23
CA VAL A 150 9.94 -5.06 -11.31
C VAL A 150 9.23 -4.98 -12.65
N MET A 151 7.90 -4.82 -12.61
CA MET A 151 7.05 -4.78 -13.79
C MET A 151 6.54 -3.35 -14.03
N SER A 152 6.80 -2.81 -15.21
CA SER A 152 6.17 -1.58 -15.68
C SER A 152 4.76 -1.89 -16.16
N MET A 153 3.75 -1.38 -15.46
CA MET A 153 2.36 -1.68 -15.81
C MET A 153 1.92 -0.94 -17.07
N CYS A 154 1.11 -1.61 -17.91
CA CYS A 154 0.54 -0.99 -19.10
C CYS A 154 -0.66 -0.12 -18.74
N THR A 155 -1.05 0.78 -19.63
CA THR A 155 -2.15 1.75 -19.38
C THR A 155 -3.50 1.09 -19.09
N GLY A 156 -3.74 -0.13 -19.56
CA GLY A 156 -4.96 -0.88 -19.28
C GLY A 156 -5.01 -1.53 -17.90
N ASP A 157 -3.89 -1.55 -17.17
CA ASP A 157 -3.75 -2.27 -15.89
C ASP A 157 -3.33 -1.37 -14.71
N ILE A 158 -3.28 -0.05 -14.93
CA ILE A 158 -3.10 0.93 -13.84
C ILE A 158 -4.44 1.36 -13.27
N ALA A 159 -4.47 1.67 -11.96
CA ALA A 159 -5.69 2.15 -11.33
C ALA A 159 -5.98 3.59 -11.75
N LEU A 160 -7.25 4.00 -11.62
CA LEU A 160 -7.73 5.33 -12.01
C LEU A 160 -6.85 6.52 -11.52
N PRO A 161 -6.33 6.55 -10.27
CA PRO A 161 -5.49 7.67 -9.83
C PRO A 161 -4.08 7.68 -10.44
N ASN A 162 -3.58 6.56 -10.96
CA ASN A 162 -2.17 6.41 -11.29
C ASN A 162 -1.84 7.02 -12.65
N ALA A 163 -0.81 7.87 -12.69
CA ALA A 163 -0.16 8.30 -13.93
C ALA A 163 0.95 7.33 -14.36
N ARG A 164 1.59 6.66 -13.39
CA ARG A 164 2.61 5.63 -13.60
C ARG A 164 2.56 4.62 -12.45
N LYS A 165 2.76 3.34 -12.75
CA LYS A 165 2.77 2.26 -11.77
C LYS A 165 3.86 1.24 -12.10
N PHE A 166 4.58 0.83 -11.07
CA PHE A 166 5.46 -0.34 -11.08
C PHE A 166 4.96 -1.34 -10.06
N ASP A 167 4.88 -2.61 -10.44
CA ASP A 167 4.63 -3.69 -9.49
C ASP A 167 5.95 -4.40 -9.17
N ILE A 168 6.15 -4.72 -7.89
CA ILE A 168 7.22 -5.58 -7.42
C ILE A 168 6.60 -6.95 -7.18
N GLU A 169 7.07 -7.93 -7.93
CA GLU A 169 6.57 -9.30 -7.86
C GLU A 169 7.64 -10.23 -7.32
N GLY A 170 7.29 -11.04 -6.32
CA GLY A 170 8.19 -12.04 -5.73
C GLY A 170 7.96 -13.42 -6.33
N TRP A 171 9.02 -14.22 -6.44
CA TRP A 171 8.94 -15.58 -6.93
C TRP A 171 8.21 -16.49 -5.93
N ILE A 172 7.20 -17.24 -6.40
CA ILE A 172 6.43 -18.21 -5.62
C ILE A 172 6.72 -19.62 -6.18
N PRO A 173 7.66 -20.39 -5.57
CA PRO A 173 8.07 -21.71 -6.04
C PRO A 173 6.93 -22.70 -6.31
N SER A 174 5.91 -22.74 -5.44
CA SER A 174 4.78 -23.67 -5.57
C SER A 174 3.95 -23.40 -6.83
N GLU A 175 3.87 -22.13 -7.25
CA GLU A 175 3.14 -21.69 -8.43
C GLU A 175 4.03 -21.56 -9.68
N LYS A 176 5.36 -21.68 -9.52
CA LYS A 176 6.36 -21.49 -10.59
C LYS A 176 6.17 -20.17 -11.36
N ARG A 177 5.84 -19.09 -10.65
CA ARG A 177 5.68 -17.75 -11.24
C ARG A 177 5.94 -16.65 -10.22
N TYR A 178 6.11 -15.44 -10.73
CA TYR A 178 6.14 -14.23 -9.92
C TYR A 178 4.70 -13.80 -9.55
N ARG A 179 4.52 -13.28 -8.34
CA ARG A 179 3.25 -12.73 -7.83
C ARG A 179 3.47 -11.38 -7.16
N GLU A 180 2.56 -10.44 -7.36
CA GLU A 180 2.60 -9.10 -6.79
C GLU A 180 2.76 -9.12 -5.25
N LEU A 181 3.86 -8.55 -4.76
CA LEU A 181 4.12 -8.29 -3.34
C LEU A 181 3.86 -6.85 -2.94
N GLY A 182 4.02 -5.91 -3.89
CA GLY A 182 3.67 -4.52 -3.70
C GLY A 182 3.59 -3.76 -5.01
N SER A 183 2.91 -2.62 -4.98
CA SER A 183 2.77 -1.70 -6.11
C SER A 183 3.31 -0.34 -5.72
N CYS A 184 3.91 0.38 -6.66
CA CYS A 184 4.52 1.70 -6.50
C CYS A 184 3.95 2.64 -7.54
N SER A 185 3.17 3.64 -7.13
CA SER A 185 2.42 4.50 -8.03
C SER A 185 2.73 5.97 -7.85
N HIS A 186 2.70 6.71 -8.96
CA HIS A 186 2.72 8.17 -8.98
C HIS A 186 1.39 8.67 -9.53
N ASP A 187 0.65 9.44 -8.73
CA ASP A 187 -0.73 9.84 -9.04
C ASP A 187 -0.81 11.28 -9.55
N THR A 188 0.33 11.97 -9.66
CA THR A 188 0.40 13.40 -9.98
C THR A 188 -0.54 14.19 -9.06
N ASP A 189 -1.40 15.04 -9.60
CA ASP A 189 -2.37 15.79 -8.80
C ASP A 189 -3.75 15.15 -8.68
N PHE A 190 -3.97 13.91 -9.16
CA PHE A 190 -5.30 13.31 -9.21
C PHE A 190 -6.00 13.34 -7.84
N GLN A 191 -5.32 12.80 -6.82
CA GLN A 191 -5.85 12.72 -5.47
C GLN A 191 -5.83 14.10 -4.79
N ALA A 192 -4.72 14.83 -4.92
CA ALA A 192 -4.56 16.16 -4.32
C ALA A 192 -5.61 17.16 -4.81
N ARG A 193 -6.03 17.08 -6.08
CA ARG A 193 -7.09 17.92 -6.66
C ARG A 193 -8.44 17.66 -6.00
N ARG A 194 -8.79 16.38 -5.79
CA ARG A 194 -10.05 15.94 -5.17
C ARG A 194 -10.08 16.24 -3.68
N LEU A 195 -8.93 16.07 -3.02
CA LEU A 195 -8.74 16.32 -1.59
C LEU A 195 -8.38 17.79 -1.27
N LYS A 196 -8.20 18.63 -2.29
CA LYS A 196 -7.77 20.04 -2.18
C LYS A 196 -6.46 20.24 -1.40
N VAL A 197 -5.55 19.27 -1.48
CA VAL A 197 -4.21 19.34 -0.86
C VAL A 197 -3.29 20.19 -1.73
N ARG A 198 -2.80 21.27 -1.15
CA ARG A 198 -2.03 22.30 -1.86
C ARG A 198 -0.71 22.56 -1.14
N TYR A 199 0.17 23.33 -1.77
CA TYR A 199 1.35 23.92 -1.14
C TYR A 199 1.62 25.29 -1.77
N ARG A 200 2.43 26.13 -1.11
CA ARG A 200 2.95 27.37 -1.71
C ARG A 200 4.34 27.13 -2.28
N ASP A 201 4.53 27.47 -3.54
CA ASP A 201 5.86 27.40 -4.15
C ASP A 201 6.76 28.57 -3.68
N LYS A 202 8.01 28.58 -4.15
CA LYS A 202 8.99 29.62 -3.79
C LYS A 202 8.57 31.03 -4.19
N ALA A 203 7.65 31.17 -5.16
CA ALA A 203 7.09 32.46 -5.58
C ALA A 203 5.82 32.83 -4.79
N GLY A 204 5.43 32.04 -3.79
CA GLY A 204 4.21 32.24 -3.00
C GLY A 204 2.93 31.81 -3.70
N LYS A 205 3.01 31.20 -4.90
CA LYS A 205 1.83 30.74 -5.65
C LYS A 205 1.34 29.41 -5.08
N THR A 206 0.05 29.34 -4.80
CA THR A 206 -0.61 28.10 -4.39
C THR A 206 -0.68 27.12 -5.58
N LYS A 207 -0.18 25.91 -5.38
CA LYS A 207 -0.21 24.79 -6.33
C LYS A 207 -0.77 23.53 -5.68
N LEU A 208 -1.26 22.60 -6.49
CA LEU A 208 -1.64 21.26 -6.01
C LEU A 208 -0.39 20.44 -5.71
N ALA A 209 -0.38 19.74 -4.58
CA ALA A 209 0.66 18.75 -4.28
C ALA A 209 0.58 17.58 -5.28
N TYR A 210 1.69 16.87 -5.48
CA TYR A 210 1.68 15.57 -6.13
C TYR A 210 1.75 14.45 -5.10
N THR A 211 1.06 13.35 -5.36
CA THR A 211 1.01 12.19 -4.46
C THR A 211 1.61 10.95 -5.10
N MET A 212 2.28 10.16 -4.26
CA MET A 212 2.83 8.84 -4.61
C MET A 212 2.51 7.87 -3.48
N ASN A 213 2.29 6.61 -3.82
CA ASN A 213 2.03 5.54 -2.88
C ASN A 213 2.89 4.32 -3.18
N HIS A 214 3.18 3.52 -2.15
CA HIS A 214 3.79 2.22 -2.34
C HIS A 214 3.38 1.22 -1.25
N THR A 215 3.06 -0.01 -1.64
CA THR A 215 2.92 -1.10 -0.67
C THR A 215 4.27 -1.52 -0.12
N ALA A 216 4.63 -0.98 1.06
CA ALA A 216 5.87 -1.35 1.75
C ALA A 216 5.90 -2.82 2.12
N CYS A 217 4.78 -3.37 2.62
CA CYS A 217 4.67 -4.79 2.92
C CYS A 217 3.21 -5.21 3.09
N ALA A 218 2.72 -6.05 2.17
CA ALA A 218 1.53 -6.87 2.40
C ALA A 218 1.94 -8.11 3.19
N ILE A 219 1.53 -8.21 4.46
CA ILE A 219 2.10 -9.17 5.42
C ILE A 219 1.89 -10.62 4.97
N GLY A 220 0.67 -10.99 4.59
CA GLY A 220 0.34 -12.36 4.18
C GLY A 220 1.15 -12.84 2.97
N ARG A 221 1.20 -12.03 1.91
CA ARG A 221 1.98 -12.36 0.69
C ARG A 221 3.48 -12.43 0.95
N THR A 222 3.98 -11.55 1.82
CA THR A 222 5.39 -11.57 2.24
C THR A 222 5.74 -12.84 3.01
N ILE A 223 4.84 -13.33 3.87
CA ILE A 223 5.02 -14.60 4.58
C ILE A 223 5.11 -15.77 3.60
N ILE A 224 4.23 -15.82 2.58
CA ILE A 224 4.29 -16.86 1.54
C ILE A 224 5.66 -16.84 0.85
N ALA A 225 6.10 -15.67 0.39
CA ALA A 225 7.39 -15.54 -0.29
C ALA A 225 8.57 -15.97 0.60
N ILE A 226 8.56 -15.62 1.89
CA ILE A 226 9.59 -16.06 2.85
C ILE A 226 9.56 -17.57 3.04
N VAL A 227 8.40 -18.15 3.33
CA VAL A 227 8.25 -19.58 3.63
C VAL A 227 8.70 -20.42 2.44
N GLU A 228 8.18 -20.12 1.24
CA GLU A 228 8.45 -20.97 0.09
C GLU A 228 9.89 -20.88 -0.41
N ASN A 229 10.53 -19.70 -0.35
CA ASN A 229 11.91 -19.53 -0.80
C ASN A 229 12.97 -19.94 0.23
N ASN A 230 12.58 -20.14 1.50
CA ASN A 230 13.51 -20.50 2.57
C ASN A 230 13.25 -21.88 3.20
N GLN A 231 12.44 -22.72 2.54
CA GLN A 231 12.21 -24.10 2.98
C GLN A 231 13.45 -24.98 2.82
N THR A 232 13.63 -25.95 3.70
CA THR A 232 14.69 -26.96 3.63
C THR A 232 14.14 -28.31 3.13
N LYS A 233 15.03 -29.26 2.82
CA LYS A 233 14.61 -30.61 2.39
C LYS A 233 13.84 -31.35 3.48
N GLU A 234 14.07 -30.99 4.74
CA GLU A 234 13.46 -31.56 5.93
C GLU A 234 12.08 -30.95 6.25
N GLY A 235 11.65 -29.91 5.51
CA GLY A 235 10.37 -29.23 5.74
C GLY A 235 10.45 -27.98 6.62
N ASN A 236 11.61 -27.69 7.22
CA ASN A 236 11.81 -26.49 8.03
C ASN A 236 11.85 -25.22 7.17
N VAL A 237 11.71 -24.04 7.80
CA VAL A 237 11.86 -22.73 7.14
C VAL A 237 12.95 -21.93 7.82
N LYS A 238 14.01 -21.59 7.08
CA LYS A 238 15.06 -20.69 7.56
C LYS A 238 14.56 -19.25 7.60
N ILE A 239 14.86 -18.54 8.68
CA ILE A 239 14.47 -17.13 8.82
C ILE A 239 15.51 -16.22 8.17
N PRO A 240 15.11 -15.32 7.25
CA PRO A 240 16.01 -14.31 6.70
C PRO A 240 16.76 -13.54 7.78
N GLU A 241 18.06 -13.32 7.56
CA GLU A 241 18.98 -12.73 8.54
C GLU A 241 18.46 -11.41 9.14
N VAL A 242 17.91 -10.54 8.30
CA VAL A 242 17.35 -9.24 8.71
C VAL A 242 16.13 -9.34 9.62
N LEU A 243 15.46 -10.50 9.65
CA LEU A 243 14.31 -10.77 10.52
C LEU A 243 14.71 -11.38 11.86
N GLN A 244 15.91 -11.97 11.99
CA GLN A 244 16.30 -12.74 13.16
C GLN A 244 16.36 -11.92 14.45
N LYS A 245 16.63 -10.61 14.37
CA LYS A 245 16.62 -9.74 15.55
C LYS A 245 15.22 -9.49 16.15
N TYR A 246 14.15 -9.82 15.41
CA TYR A 246 12.76 -9.65 15.86
C TYR A 246 12.13 -10.96 16.35
N LEU A 247 12.85 -12.08 16.25
CA LEU A 247 12.34 -13.41 16.51
C LEU A 247 13.24 -14.12 17.52
N SER A 248 12.65 -14.93 18.39
CA SER A 248 13.40 -15.77 19.34
C SER A 248 13.98 -17.04 18.70
N PHE A 249 13.73 -17.24 17.41
CA PHE A 249 14.14 -18.41 16.64
C PHE A 249 14.76 -18.00 15.31
N ARG A 250 15.62 -18.86 14.75
CA ARG A 250 16.28 -18.67 13.45
C ARG A 250 15.74 -19.59 12.36
N GLU A 251 14.91 -20.55 12.76
CA GLU A 251 14.32 -21.57 11.90
C GLU A 251 12.97 -21.95 12.49
N ILE A 252 11.97 -22.13 11.65
CA ILE A 252 10.69 -22.73 12.01
C ILE A 252 10.82 -24.22 11.72
N LYS A 253 10.65 -25.05 12.75
CA LYS A 253 10.69 -26.52 12.61
C LYS A 253 9.30 -27.07 12.41
N THR A 254 9.18 -28.06 11.53
CA THR A 254 7.96 -28.86 11.34
C THR A 254 7.90 -30.05 12.28
#